data_AF-A0A538CLA0-F1
#
_entry.id   AF-A0A538CLA0-F1
#
_cell.length_a   1.000
_cell.length_b   1.000
_cell.length_c   1.000
_cell.angle_alpha   90.00
_cell.angle_beta   90.00
_cell.angle_gamma   90.00
#
_symmetry.space_group_name_H-M   'P 1'
#
loop_
_entity.id
_entity.type
_entity.pdbx_description
1 polymer ?
#
loop_
_entity_poly.entity_id
_entity_poly.type
_entity_poly.pdbx_seq_one_letter_code
_entity_poly.pdbx_strand_id
1 'polypeptide(L)' 'MRPVVARCEVVYTGRLTARLPEAVRLLMFKADGSAV' A
#
# COMPACT_ATOMS: atom_id res chain seq x y z
N MET A 1 6.70 -4.03 -13.52
CA MET A 1 5.42 -3.97 -12.79
C MET A 1 5.20 -5.31 -12.12
N ARG A 2 5.02 -5.35 -10.79
CA ARG A 2 4.81 -6.59 -10.03
C ARG A 2 3.58 -6.44 -9.13
N PRO A 3 2.42 -6.99 -9.51
CA PRO A 3 1.23 -6.96 -8.67
C PRO A 3 1.37 -7.95 -7.51
N VAL A 4 0.92 -7.54 -6.32
CA VAL A 4 0.89 -8.38 -5.12
C VAL A 4 -0.48 -8.28 -4.48
N VAL A 5 -1.13 -9.41 -4.23
CA VAL A 5 -2.33 -9.47 -3.40
C VAL A 5 -1.92 -9.93 -2.02
N ALA A 6 -2.15 -9.11 -1.01
CA ALA A 6 -1.77 -9.39 0.36
C ALA A 6 -2.84 -8.95 1.33
N ARG A 7 -2.88 -9.61 2.49
CA ARG A 7 -3.59 -9.12 3.66
C ARG A 7 -2.61 -8.27 4.48
N CYS A 8 -2.92 -6.98 4.66
CA CYS A 8 -2.00 -6.02 5.28
C CYS A 8 -2.75 -4.91 6.02
N GLU A 9 -2.08 -4.20 6.92
CA GLU A 9 -2.48 -2.89 7.46
C GLU A 9 -1.67 -1.80 6.74
N VAL A 10 -2.24 -0.62 6.51
CA VAL A 10 -1.54 0.51 5.90
C VAL A 10 -1.51 1.71 6.84
N VAL A 11 -0.31 2.21 7.13
CA VAL A 11 -0.10 3.45 7.87
C VAL A 11 0.43 4.49 6.89
N TYR A 12 -0.35 5.55 6.67
CA TYR A 12 0.07 6.69 5.86
C TYR A 12 0.49 7.84 6.78
N THR A 13 1.71 8.31 6.59
CA THR A 13 2.28 9.46 7.29
C THR A 13 2.75 10.48 6.26
N GLY A 14 2.36 11.74 6.41
CA GLY A 14 2.74 12.81 5.49
C GLY A 14 1.86 14.04 5.69
N ARG A 15 1.23 14.53 4.62
CA ARG A 15 0.26 15.64 4.70
C ARG A 15 -0.96 15.31 5.56
N LEU A 16 -1.33 14.04 5.61
CA LEU A 16 -2.35 13.49 6.50
C LEU A 16 -1.75 12.29 7.24
N THR A 17 -2.20 12.07 8.46
CA THR A 17 -1.93 10.84 9.21
C THR A 17 -3.17 9.97 9.16
N ALA A 18 -3.07 8.78 8.57
CA ALA A 18 -4.18 7.85 8.46
C ALA A 18 -3.71 6.41 8.69
N ARG A 19 -4.61 5.61 9.27
CA ARG A 19 -4.44 4.16 9.42
C ARG A 19 -5.61 3.45 8.77
N LEU A 20 -5.31 2.54 7.86
CA LEU A 20 -6.28 1.64 7.26
C LEU A 20 -6.09 0.26 7.89
N PRO A 21 -7.11 -0.27 8.60
CA PRO A 21 -7.00 -1.55 9.29
C PRO A 21 -6.77 -2.72 8.35
N GLU A 22 -6.45 -3.88 8.91
CA GLU A 22 -6.13 -5.09 8.16
C GLU A 22 -7.22 -5.46 7.15
N ALA A 23 -6.84 -5.59 5.87
CA ALA A 23 -7.73 -6.05 4.81
C ALA A 23 -6.93 -6.66 3.65
N VAL A 24 -7.60 -7.41 2.77
CA VAL A 24 -7.00 -7.89 1.52
C VAL A 24 -6.93 -6.74 0.53
N ARG A 25 -5.73 -6.45 0.01
CA ARG A 25 -5.45 -5.34 -0.91
C ARG A 25 -4.60 -5.80 -2.08
N LEU A 26 -4.82 -5.20 -3.25
CA LEU A 26 -3.94 -5.30 -4.40
C LEU A 26 -2.94 -4.14 -4.34
N LEU A 27 -1.65 -4.48 -4.30
CA LEU A 27 -0.54 -3.54 -4.28
C LEU A 27 0.20 -3.62 -5.62
N MET A 28 0.51 -2.47 -6.21
CA MET A 28 1.31 -2.38 -7.43
C MET A 28 2.67 -1.75 -7.15
N PHE A 29 3.73 -2.55 -7.25
CA PHE A 29 5.10 -2.03 -7.22
C PHE A 29 5.52 -1.60 -8.61
N LYS A 30 5.75 -0.30 -8.78
CA LYS A 30 6.26 0.30 -10.01
C LYS A 30 7.79 0.25 -10.04
N ALA A 31 8.36 0.36 -11.24
CA ALA A 31 9.80 0.30 -11.45
C ALA A 31 10.53 1.55 -10.91
N ASP A 32 9.81 2.66 -10.73
CA ASP A 32 10.30 3.92 -10.18
C ASP A 32 10.36 3.96 -8.64
N GLY A 33 10.07 2.83 -7.98
CA GLY A 33 10.08 2.72 -6.52
C GLY A 33 8.80 3.23 -5.84
N SER A 34 7.84 3.78 -6.60
CA SER A 34 6.53 4.11 -6.06
C SER A 34 5.63 2.86 -5.95
N ALA A 35 4.77 2.88 -4.94
CA ALA A 35 3.74 1.86 -4.73
C ALA A 35 2.36 2.54 -4.76
N VAL A 36 1.39 1.82 -5.32
CA VAL A 36 -0.04 2.19 -5.30
C VAL A 36 -0.82 1.05 -4.67
#